data_AF-A0A7C2E1Y2-F1
#
_entry.id   AF-A0A7C2E1Y2-F1
#
_cell.length_a   1.000
_cell.length_b   1.000
_cell.length_c   1.000
_cell.angle_alpha   90.00
_cell.angle_beta   90.00
_cell.angle_gamma   90.00
#
_symmetry.space_group_name_H-M   'P 1'
#
loop_
_entity.id
_entity.type
_entity.pdbx_description
1 polymer ?
#
loop_
_entity_poly.entity_id
_entity_poly.type
_entity_poly.pdbx_seq_one_letter_code
_entity_poly.pdbx_strand_id
1 'polypeptide(L)' 'LRGMDRLLAEETGMPVTVTDDPLAAVVMGTGRAVEEIEVLKKVLVASKRS' A
#
# COMPACT_ATOMS: atom_id res chain seq x y z
N LEU A 1 -16.77 -1.73 6.81
CA LEU A 1 -17.64 -2.18 5.69
C LEU A 1 -17.47 -3.69 5.58
N ARG A 2 -18.51 -4.48 5.87
CA ARG A 2 -18.39 -5.95 5.82
C ARG A 2 -18.65 -6.41 4.38
N GLY A 3 -17.76 -7.23 3.82
CA GLY A 3 -17.92 -7.87 2.51
C GLY A 3 -17.49 -7.06 1.29
N MET A 4 -16.85 -5.90 1.49
CA MET A 4 -16.33 -5.08 0.39
C MET A 4 -15.13 -5.75 -0.31
N ASP A 5 -14.28 -6.38 0.48
CA ASP A 5 -13.17 -7.25 0.06
C ASP A 5 -13.66 -8.40 -0.81
N ARG A 6 -14.75 -9.07 -0.40
CA ARG A 6 -15.36 -10.16 -1.17
C ARG A 6 -15.90 -9.69 -2.51
N LEU A 7 -16.65 -8.58 -2.53
CA LEU A 7 -17.21 -8.03 -3.77
C LEU A 7 -16.10 -7.65 -4.76
N LEU A 8 -15.03 -6.99 -4.28
CA LEU A 8 -13.89 -6.64 -5.12
C LEU A 8 -13.19 -7.89 -5.68
N ALA A 9 -13.07 -8.96 -4.88
CA ALA A 9 -12.46 -10.20 -5.34
C ALA A 9 -13.31 -10.90 -6.42
N GLU A 10 -14.64 -10.92 -6.27
CA GLU A 10 -15.57 -11.50 -7.23
C GLU A 10 -15.56 -10.72 -8.57
N GLU A 11 -15.61 -9.39 -8.52
CA GLU A 11 -15.68 -8.55 -9.73
C GLU A 11 -14.33 -8.45 -10.49
N THR A 12 -13.21 -8.42 -9.76
CA THR A 12 -11.88 -8.30 -10.39
C THR A 12 -11.28 -9.65 -10.78
N GLY A 13 -11.75 -10.75 -10.18
CA GLY A 13 -11.12 -12.05 -10.29
C GLY A 13 -9.72 -12.13 -9.66
N MET A 14 -9.33 -11.12 -8.86
CA MET A 14 -8.03 -11.03 -8.21
C MET A 14 -8.13 -11.24 -6.70
N PRO A 15 -7.09 -11.79 -6.03
CA PRO A 15 -7.07 -11.86 -4.57
C PRO A 15 -7.13 -10.48 -3.92
N VAL A 16 -7.99 -10.32 -2.93
CA VAL A 16 -8.12 -9.10 -2.14
C VAL A 16 -7.80 -9.41 -0.68
N THR A 17 -6.89 -8.63 -0.10
CA THR A 17 -6.45 -8.78 1.29
C THR A 17 -6.78 -7.51 2.07
N VAL A 18 -7.43 -7.68 3.21
CA VAL A 18 -7.66 -6.60 4.18
C VAL A 18 -6.44 -6.51 5.09
N THR A 19 -5.91 -5.30 5.27
CA THR A 19 -4.82 -5.02 6.21
C THR A 19 -5.31 -5.12 7.66
N ASP A 20 -4.42 -5.54 8.57
CA ASP A 20 -4.72 -5.73 10.01
C ASP A 20 -5.16 -4.43 10.71
N ASP A 21 -4.59 -3.28 10.34
CA ASP A 21 -4.99 -1.95 10.84
C ASP A 21 -5.25 -0.95 9.70
N PRO A 22 -6.45 -0.96 9.10
CA PRO A 22 -6.76 -0.12 7.95
C PRO A 22 -6.90 1.37 8.32
N LEU A 23 -7.13 1.69 9.60
CA LEU A 23 -7.29 3.07 10.05
C LEU A 23 -5.94 3.76 10.25
N ALA A 24 -4.94 3.03 10.75
CA ALA A 24 -3.60 3.56 10.93
C ALA A 24 -2.69 3.38 9.70
N ALA A 25 -3.08 2.57 8.71
CA ALA A 25 -2.25 2.21 7.55
C ALA A 25 -1.55 3.41 6.90
N VAL A 26 -2.26 4.53 6.72
CA VAL A 26 -1.72 5.74 6.09
C VAL A 26 -0.67 6.40 6.97
N VAL A 27 -0.98 6.70 8.24
CA VAL A 27 -0.04 7.37 9.15
C VAL A 27 1.21 6.52 9.40
N MET A 28 1.04 5.20 9.52
CA MET A 28 2.15 4.26 9.69
C MET A 28 3.04 4.23 8.44
N GLY A 29 2.44 4.17 7.25
CA GLY A 29 3.18 4.21 5.99
C GLY A 29 3.94 5.53 5.80
N THR A 30 3.31 6.66 6.13
CA THR A 30 3.96 7.97 6.07
C THR A 30 5.11 8.09 7.05
N GLY A 31 4.95 7.64 8.30
CA GLY A 31 6.03 7.65 9.29
C GLY A 31 7.26 6.88 8.80
N ARG A 32 7.05 5.64 8.33
CA ARG A 32 8.12 4.80 7.76
C ARG A 32 8.79 5.45 6.55
N ALA A 33 8.01 6.09 5.68
CA ALA A 33 8.56 6.77 4.50
C ALA A 33 9.45 7.97 4.87
N VAL A 34 9.12 8.69 5.95
CA VAL A 34 9.95 9.78 6.47
C VAL A 34 11.24 9.24 7.09
N GLU A 35 11.16 8.14 7.85
CA GLU A 35 12.34 7.47 8.43
C GLU A 35 13.32 6.97 7.36
N GLU A 36 12.81 6.45 6.24
CA GLU A 36 13.61 5.86 5.16
C GLU A 36 13.76 6.77 3.93
N ILE A 37 13.56 8.08 4.08
CA ILE A 37 13.39 9.02 2.96
C ILE A 37 14.58 9.02 1.97
N GLU A 38 15.81 8.87 2.45
CA GLU A 38 17.01 8.85 1.62
C GLU A 38 17.14 7.55 0.79
N VAL A 39 16.64 6.43 1.31
CA VAL A 39 16.59 5.16 0.59
C VAL A 39 15.50 5.24 -0.48
N LEU A 40 14.31 5.70 -0.11
CA LEU A 40 13.19 5.93 -1.02
C LEU A 40 13.57 6.82 -2.20
N LYS A 41 14.26 7.94 -1.95
CA LYS A 41 14.76 8.84 -3.01
C LYS A 41 15.61 8.10 -4.06
N LYS A 42 16.51 7.20 -3.64
CA LYS A 42 17.39 6.46 -4.55
C LYS A 42 16.59 5.51 -5.45
N VAL A 43 15.64 4.77 -4.89
CA VAL A 43 14.83 3.79 -5.62
C VAL A 43 13.85 4.48 -6.58
N LEU A 44 13.20 5.55 -6.12
CA LEU A 44 12.23 6.30 -6.93
C LEU A 44 12.87 6.97 -8.15
N VAL A 45 14.13 7.42 -8.03
CA VAL A 45 14.90 7.95 -9.17
C VAL A 45 15.32 6.83 -10.13
N ALA A 46 15.69 5.65 -9.63
CA ALA A 46 16.05 4.50 -10.45
C ALA A 46 14.85 3.96 -11.26
N SER A 47 13.65 3.95 -10.67
CA SER A 47 12.42 3.48 -11.33
C SER A 47 11.97 4.34 -12.52
N LYS A 48 12.40 5.60 -12.61
CA LYS A 48 12.09 6.48 -13.76
C LYS A 48 12.85 6.14 -15.05
N ARG A 49 13.78 5.18 -15.01
CA ARG A 49 14.66 4.82 -16.15
C ARG A 49 14.36 3.47 -16.81
N SER A 50 13.22 2.83 -16.52
CA SER A 50 12.73 1.65 -17.27
C SER A 50 11.60 2.00 -18.22
#